data_AF-A0ABD2TS62-F1
#
_entry.id   AF-A0ABD2TS62-F1
#
_cell.length_a   1.000
_cell.length_b   1.000
_cell.length_c   1.000
_cell.angle_alpha   90.00
_cell.angle_beta   90.00
_cell.angle_gamma   90.00
#
_symmetry.space_group_name_H-M   'P 1'
#
loop_
_entity.id
_entity.type
_entity.pdbx_description
1 polymer ?
#
loop_
_entity_poly.entity_id
_entity_poly.type
_entity_poly.pdbx_seq_one_letter_code
_entity_poly.pdbx_strand_id
1 'polypeptide(L)'
;MIIVDTPGTNVILQRQQRLTEEFVPRADLLLFLMSADRPLTESEVSFLRYTQQWSKKVVFVLNKSDIYKNNGELEEAIAFIKENTRKLLNTESVTLYPVSARLALESKLSTFDGALSQNNGSSSNDSHWKTKSFYELEKYLSSFLDSSTSTGIERMKLKLETPIAIAEQLLLACQGLVRQECQQAKQDLLFVEDLVNSVEECTKKLEVDSILWKRQVLSLINSAQARVVRLVESTLQLSNVDLVATYVFRGENSTQMPATISVQNDIGQAVLEGQNLLEEYTKWLQSKRDQEVQFYKQSFEKRWTSLVNPSDQIELGTTGVLDRKSEVTISVIEDFSAAAASKLLERDIREVFLGTFGGLGAAGLSASLLTSVLQTTLEDLLALGLCSAGGLLAVSNFSSRRQQVVNKVKRTADGLARELEEAMQKDLLETTRNVEDFVKLIGEPYQVRAQNRLDELLATAEELTIIEKNLKSLRIDIQNLHVS
;
A
#
# COMPACT_ATOMS: atom_id res chain seq x y z
N MET A 1 37.12 46.53 -3.37
CA MET A 1 37.11 46.37 -4.84
C MET A 1 38.18 45.37 -5.21
N ILE A 2 37.88 44.38 -6.03
CA ILE A 2 38.88 43.47 -6.59
C ILE A 2 38.92 43.78 -8.09
N ILE A 3 40.10 44.16 -8.58
CA ILE A 3 40.34 44.33 -10.02
C ILE A 3 41.14 43.12 -10.48
N VAL A 4 40.68 42.50 -11.56
CA VAL A 4 41.37 41.39 -12.21
C VAL A 4 41.83 41.89 -13.58
N ASP A 5 43.13 41.98 -13.77
CA ASP A 5 43.71 42.27 -15.08
C ASP A 5 43.79 40.96 -15.87
N THR A 6 43.12 40.91 -17.02
CA THR A 6 43.05 39.72 -17.86
C THR A 6 44.04 39.82 -19.02
N PRO A 7 44.68 38.72 -19.43
CA PRO A 7 45.52 38.71 -20.63
C PRO A 7 44.74 39.22 -21.86
N GLY A 8 45.42 39.97 -22.72
CA GLY A 8 44.80 40.55 -23.92
C GLY A 8 44.20 39.51 -24.86
N THR A 9 43.20 39.92 -25.66
CA THR A 9 42.52 39.06 -26.63
C THR A 9 43.35 38.79 -27.90
N ASN A 10 44.46 39.51 -28.08
CA ASN A 10 45.39 39.38 -29.22
C ASN A 10 46.57 38.43 -28.95
N VAL A 11 46.38 37.41 -28.11
CA VAL A 11 47.46 36.48 -27.77
C VAL A 11 47.30 35.17 -28.55
N ILE A 12 48.38 34.76 -29.23
CA ILE A 12 48.50 33.51 -30.01
C ILE A 12 48.28 32.26 -29.11
N LEU A 13 48.47 32.37 -27.80
CA LEU A 13 48.36 31.26 -26.84
C LEU A 13 46.91 31.07 -26.34
N GLN A 14 46.23 30.02 -26.82
CA GLN A 14 44.86 29.63 -26.41
C GLN A 14 44.65 29.50 -24.89
N ARG A 15 45.70 29.19 -24.11
CA ARG A 15 45.63 29.04 -22.65
C ARG A 15 45.29 30.36 -21.94
N GLN A 16 45.76 31.49 -22.46
CA GLN A 16 45.50 32.81 -21.85
C GLN A 16 44.08 33.29 -22.12
N GLN A 17 43.53 32.96 -23.29
CA GLN A 17 42.12 33.22 -23.59
C GLN A 17 41.17 32.44 -22.66
N ARG A 18 41.46 31.16 -22.37
CA ARG A 18 40.67 30.35 -21.41
C ARG A 18 40.64 30.93 -20.00
N LEU A 19 41.73 31.54 -19.54
CA LEU A 19 41.78 32.18 -18.22
C LEU A 19 40.82 33.38 -18.18
N THR A 20 40.83 34.23 -19.21
CA THR A 20 39.90 35.36 -19.32
C THR A 20 38.44 34.89 -19.36
N GLU A 21 38.15 33.81 -20.10
CA GLU A 21 36.82 33.20 -20.20
C GLU A 21 36.29 32.66 -18.87
N GLU A 22 37.16 32.13 -17.98
CA GLU A 22 36.75 31.64 -16.65
C GLU A 22 36.34 32.77 -15.68
N PHE A 23 36.90 33.98 -15.84
CA PHE A 23 36.61 35.11 -14.95
C PHE A 23 35.34 35.89 -15.36
N VAL A 24 34.98 35.90 -16.64
CA VAL A 24 33.80 36.63 -17.15
C VAL A 24 32.50 36.29 -16.40
N PRO A 25 32.15 35.02 -16.12
CA PRO A 25 30.95 34.67 -15.38
C PRO A 25 30.91 35.21 -13.95
N ARG A 26 32.08 35.39 -13.32
CA ARG A 26 32.22 35.79 -11.92
C ARG A 26 32.31 37.31 -11.74
N ALA A 27 32.50 38.07 -12.81
CA ALA A 27 32.65 39.52 -12.75
C ALA A 27 31.30 40.22 -12.51
N ASP A 28 31.36 41.31 -11.72
CA ASP A 28 30.23 42.21 -11.47
C ASP A 28 30.08 43.28 -12.57
N LEU A 29 31.22 43.69 -13.13
CA LEU A 29 31.35 44.68 -14.17
C LEU A 29 32.52 44.29 -15.07
N LEU A 30 32.30 44.34 -16.39
CA LEU A 30 33.34 44.17 -17.38
C LEU A 30 33.78 45.53 -17.89
N LEU A 31 35.04 45.90 -17.65
CA LEU A 31 35.67 47.07 -18.27
C LEU A 31 36.32 46.64 -19.58
N PHE A 32 35.66 46.92 -20.69
CA PHE A 32 36.15 46.57 -22.01
C PHE A 32 37.02 47.68 -22.58
N LEU A 33 38.33 47.51 -22.49
CA LEU A 33 39.34 48.46 -22.95
C LEU A 33 39.59 48.31 -24.45
N MET A 34 39.43 49.39 -25.21
CA MET A 34 39.72 49.48 -26.65
C MET A 34 40.76 50.58 -26.89
N SER A 35 41.60 50.41 -27.90
CA SER A 35 42.56 51.45 -28.31
C SER A 35 41.94 52.40 -29.33
N ALA A 36 42.07 53.71 -29.13
CA ALA A 36 41.64 54.74 -30.08
C ALA A 36 42.25 54.59 -31.48
N ASP A 37 43.47 54.04 -31.56
CA ASP A 37 44.17 53.78 -32.84
C ASP A 37 43.42 52.81 -33.77
N ARG A 38 42.84 51.76 -33.18
CA ARG A 38 42.20 50.64 -33.88
C ARG A 38 41.09 50.07 -32.99
N PRO A 39 39.95 50.76 -32.86
CA PRO A 39 38.84 50.25 -32.08
C PRO A 39 38.17 49.06 -32.79
N LEU A 40 37.65 48.11 -32.03
CA LEU A 40 36.84 46.97 -32.52
C LEU A 40 37.58 46.07 -33.52
N THR A 41 38.76 45.59 -33.13
CA THR A 41 39.47 44.54 -33.88
C THR A 41 38.67 43.21 -33.91
N GLU A 42 38.98 42.33 -34.87
CA GLU A 42 38.24 41.07 -35.03
C GLU A 42 38.25 40.18 -33.77
N SER A 43 39.40 40.11 -33.09
CA SER A 43 39.56 39.39 -31.83
C SER A 43 38.72 39.99 -30.69
N GLU A 44 38.66 41.33 -30.60
CA GLU A 44 37.81 42.06 -29.64
C GLU A 44 36.31 41.81 -29.91
N VAL A 45 35.89 41.84 -31.18
CA VAL A 45 34.49 41.57 -31.56
C VAL A 45 34.10 40.12 -31.26
N SER A 46 34.97 39.16 -31.55
CA SER A 46 34.75 37.74 -31.22
C SER A 46 34.59 37.53 -29.72
N PHE A 47 35.45 38.15 -28.91
CA PHE A 47 35.35 38.09 -27.45
C PHE A 47 34.09 38.77 -26.92
N LEU A 48 33.69 39.93 -27.47
CA LEU A 48 32.44 40.59 -27.07
C LEU A 48 31.22 39.69 -27.33
N ARG A 49 31.15 39.00 -28.47
CA ARG A 49 30.10 38.02 -28.74
C ARG A 49 30.11 36.88 -27.74
N TYR A 50 31.28 36.38 -27.35
CA TYR A 50 31.39 35.37 -26.30
C TYR A 50 30.83 35.88 -24.97
N THR A 51 31.11 37.13 -24.58
CA THR A 51 30.63 37.67 -23.30
C THR A 51 29.10 37.86 -23.22
N GLN A 52 28.42 38.00 -24.36
CA GLN A 52 26.96 38.19 -24.40
C GLN A 52 26.16 37.06 -23.74
N GLN A 53 26.66 35.82 -23.80
CA GLN A 53 25.95 34.67 -23.20
C GLN A 53 25.81 34.78 -21.67
N TRP A 54 26.58 35.65 -21.02
CA TRP A 54 26.60 35.82 -19.56
C TRP A 54 25.77 37.00 -19.07
N SER A 55 25.16 37.79 -19.98
CA SER A 55 24.32 38.96 -19.67
C SER A 55 24.93 39.92 -18.64
N LYS A 56 26.26 40.09 -18.67
CA LYS A 56 26.98 40.96 -17.73
C LYS A 56 26.94 42.42 -18.17
N LYS A 57 27.00 43.33 -17.21
CA LYS A 57 27.12 44.77 -17.49
C LYS A 57 28.51 45.07 -18.02
N VAL A 58 28.58 45.58 -19.24
CA VAL A 58 29.83 45.96 -19.92
C VAL A 58 29.92 47.48 -20.01
N VAL A 59 31.06 48.03 -19.60
CA VAL A 59 31.40 49.44 -19.77
C VAL A 59 32.61 49.52 -20.68
N PHE A 60 32.44 50.25 -21.77
CA PHE A 60 33.47 50.42 -22.78
C PHE A 60 34.38 51.58 -22.43
N VAL A 61 35.68 51.39 -22.60
CA VAL A 61 36.70 52.40 -22.32
C VAL A 61 37.56 52.54 -23.57
N LEU A 62 37.45 53.68 -24.26
CA LEU A 62 38.29 54.01 -25.41
C LEU A 62 39.56 54.70 -24.92
N ASN A 63 40.62 53.93 -24.72
CA ASN A 63 41.90 54.41 -24.25
C ASN A 63 42.73 55.07 -25.38
N LYS A 64 43.70 55.91 -25.01
CA LYS A 64 44.51 56.75 -25.92
C LYS A 64 43.71 57.81 -26.67
N SER A 65 42.65 58.35 -26.05
CA SER A 65 41.88 59.44 -26.65
C SER A 65 42.71 60.71 -26.92
N ASP A 66 43.92 60.82 -26.33
CA ASP A 66 44.85 61.91 -26.58
C ASP A 66 45.38 61.97 -28.01
N ILE A 67 45.26 60.88 -28.78
CA ILE A 67 45.67 60.79 -30.19
C ILE A 67 44.82 61.68 -31.09
N TYR A 68 43.55 61.89 -30.74
CA TYR A 68 42.68 62.83 -31.44
C TYR A 68 43.08 64.26 -31.09
N LYS A 69 43.23 65.09 -32.13
CA LYS A 69 43.68 66.48 -31.99
C LYS A 69 42.50 67.42 -31.74
N ASN A 70 41.32 67.08 -32.25
CA ASN A 70 40.10 67.87 -32.11
C ASN A 70 38.99 67.05 -31.43
N ASN A 71 38.12 67.70 -30.66
CA ASN A 71 36.96 67.08 -30.03
C ASN A 71 35.96 66.51 -31.05
N GLY A 72 35.82 67.14 -32.22
CA GLY A 72 34.94 66.64 -33.29
C GLY A 72 35.34 65.26 -33.84
N GLU A 73 36.64 65.01 -34.02
CA GLU A 73 37.15 63.69 -34.46
C GLU A 73 36.88 62.61 -33.40
N LEU A 74 37.03 62.97 -32.13
CA LEU A 74 36.72 62.06 -31.03
C LEU A 74 35.21 61.74 -30.97
N GLU A 75 34.35 62.75 -31.14
CA GLU A 75 32.89 62.55 -31.15
C GLU A 75 32.44 61.63 -32.29
N GLU A 76 33.04 61.78 -33.48
CA GLU A 76 32.80 60.88 -34.61
C GLU A 76 33.23 59.44 -34.30
N ALA A 77 34.42 59.26 -33.71
CA ALA A 77 34.89 57.94 -33.29
C ALA A 77 33.98 57.31 -32.21
N ILE A 78 33.51 58.10 -31.24
CA ILE A 78 32.57 57.67 -30.20
C ILE A 78 31.24 57.24 -30.82
N ALA A 79 30.70 58.03 -31.75
CA ALA A 79 29.44 57.72 -32.43
C ALA A 79 29.56 56.43 -33.24
N PHE A 80 30.65 56.27 -33.98
CA PHE A 80 30.95 55.05 -34.74
C PHE A 80 31.02 53.82 -33.82
N ILE A 81 31.78 53.89 -32.72
CA ILE A 81 31.93 52.75 -31.80
C ILE A 81 30.59 52.42 -31.13
N LYS A 82 29.85 53.42 -30.65
CA LYS A 82 28.54 53.22 -30.02
C LYS A 82 27.56 52.53 -30.98
N GLU A 83 27.49 52.98 -32.22
CA GLU A 83 26.59 52.42 -33.22
C GLU A 83 26.94 50.97 -33.57
N ASN A 84 28.23 50.67 -33.78
CA ASN A 84 28.67 49.30 -34.06
C ASN A 84 28.47 48.38 -32.85
N THR A 85 28.79 48.85 -31.65
CA THR A 85 28.62 48.07 -30.42
C THR A 85 27.14 47.81 -30.13
N ARG A 86 26.26 48.79 -30.41
CA ARG A 86 24.81 48.64 -30.31
C ARG A 86 24.30 47.51 -31.21
N LYS A 87 24.74 47.49 -32.47
CA LYS A 87 24.41 46.44 -33.44
C LYS A 87 24.97 45.08 -33.05
N LEU A 88 26.21 45.04 -32.57
CA LEU A 88 26.86 43.79 -32.14
C LEU A 88 26.18 43.19 -30.91
N LEU A 89 25.83 44.03 -29.93
CA LEU A 89 25.30 43.57 -28.65
C LEU A 89 23.77 43.45 -28.62
N ASN A 90 23.07 43.93 -29.65
CA ASN A 90 21.61 44.05 -29.68
C ASN A 90 21.04 44.72 -28.42
N THR A 91 21.67 45.82 -27.98
CA THR A 91 21.28 46.58 -26.78
C THR A 91 20.79 47.97 -27.16
N GLU A 92 19.95 48.60 -26.34
CA GLU A 92 19.44 49.94 -26.62
C GLU A 92 20.45 51.05 -26.26
N SER A 93 21.33 50.80 -25.29
CA SER A 93 22.30 51.80 -24.80
C SER A 93 23.68 51.19 -24.54
N VAL A 94 24.73 51.96 -24.89
CA VAL A 94 26.14 51.57 -24.71
C VAL A 94 26.85 52.65 -23.91
N THR A 95 27.39 52.28 -22.75
CA THR A 95 28.22 53.16 -21.92
C THR A 95 29.65 53.14 -22.44
N LEU A 96 30.13 54.27 -22.95
CA LEU A 96 31.48 54.43 -23.51
C LEU A 96 32.17 55.66 -22.91
N TYR A 97 33.35 55.48 -22.33
CA TYR A 97 34.18 56.54 -21.79
C TYR A 97 35.47 56.71 -22.63
N PRO A 98 35.67 57.87 -23.30
CA PRO A 98 36.91 58.17 -24.00
C PRO A 98 37.96 58.68 -23.01
N VAL A 99 39.04 57.93 -22.80
CA VAL A 99 40.04 58.27 -21.77
C VAL A 99 41.46 58.30 -22.32
N SER A 100 42.29 59.15 -21.72
CA SER A 100 43.75 59.04 -21.84
C SER A 100 44.30 58.62 -20.49
N ALA A 101 44.55 57.32 -20.33
CA ALA A 101 45.10 56.78 -19.08
C ALA A 101 46.47 57.39 -18.76
N ARG A 102 47.27 57.72 -19.78
CA ARG A 102 48.58 58.36 -19.64
C ARG A 102 48.45 59.76 -19.04
N LEU A 103 47.64 60.65 -19.64
CA LEU A 103 47.45 62.01 -19.13
C LEU A 103 46.81 62.02 -17.74
N ALA A 104 45.87 61.11 -17.48
CA ALA A 104 45.28 60.95 -16.16
C ALA A 104 46.32 60.52 -15.10
N LEU A 105 47.20 59.58 -15.44
CA LEU A 105 48.29 59.15 -14.56
C LEU A 105 49.30 60.28 -14.33
N GLU A 106 49.74 60.96 -15.39
CA GLU A 106 50.65 62.12 -15.30
C GLU A 106 50.06 63.22 -14.40
N SER A 107 48.77 63.52 -14.54
CA SER A 107 48.06 64.48 -13.69
C SER A 107 48.02 64.05 -12.23
N LYS A 108 47.75 62.77 -11.94
CA LYS A 108 47.70 62.21 -10.58
C LYS A 108 49.08 62.16 -9.93
N LEU A 109 50.12 61.80 -10.68
CA LEU A 109 51.50 61.79 -10.19
C LEU A 109 52.02 63.22 -9.95
N SER A 110 51.69 64.17 -10.84
CA SER A 110 52.07 65.57 -10.67
C SER A 110 51.37 66.25 -9.50
N THR A 111 50.14 65.85 -9.17
CA THR A 111 49.44 66.30 -7.95
C THR A 111 49.94 65.62 -6.69
N PHE A 112 50.46 64.39 -6.80
CA PHE A 112 51.10 63.67 -5.70
C PHE A 112 52.49 64.24 -5.35
N ASP A 113 53.33 64.54 -6.35
CA ASP A 113 54.65 65.17 -6.17
C ASP A 113 54.54 66.70 -5.93
N GLY A 114 53.50 67.35 -6.45
CA GLY A 114 53.26 68.80 -6.39
C GLY A 114 52.79 69.35 -5.04
N ALA A 115 52.59 68.50 -4.02
CA ALA A 115 52.42 68.97 -2.64
C ALA A 115 53.67 69.68 -2.08
N LEU A 116 54.79 69.68 -2.83
CA LEU A 116 56.04 70.37 -2.49
C LEU A 116 56.51 71.45 -3.50
N SER A 117 55.77 71.77 -4.56
CA SER A 117 56.19 72.87 -5.44
C SER A 117 55.03 73.55 -6.17
N GLN A 118 54.67 74.75 -5.71
CA GLN A 118 53.90 75.70 -6.52
C GLN A 118 54.79 76.29 -7.63
N ASN A 119 54.12 76.63 -8.74
CA ASN A 119 54.56 77.42 -9.90
C ASN A 119 55.31 76.68 -11.02
N ASN A 120 54.64 76.47 -12.16
CA ASN A 120 54.66 77.46 -13.25
C ASN A 120 53.67 77.11 -14.37
N GLY A 121 53.31 78.15 -15.12
CA GLY A 121 52.18 78.22 -16.05
C GLY A 121 52.26 77.37 -17.32
N SER A 122 51.10 77.33 -17.97
CA SER A 122 50.76 76.82 -19.31
C SER A 122 50.22 75.39 -19.34
N SER A 123 48.90 75.24 -19.18
CA SER A 123 48.21 74.09 -19.78
C SER A 123 46.99 74.57 -20.57
N SER A 124 47.01 74.25 -21.85
CA SER A 124 45.97 74.52 -22.83
C SER A 124 44.61 73.93 -22.39
N ASN A 125 43.51 74.58 -22.78
CA ASN A 125 42.14 74.07 -22.62
C ASN A 125 41.97 72.63 -23.18
N ASP A 126 42.81 72.20 -24.11
CA ASP A 126 42.79 70.86 -24.71
C ASP A 126 43.16 69.73 -23.75
N SER A 127 43.94 70.02 -22.70
CA SER A 127 44.30 69.04 -21.67
C SER A 127 43.19 68.78 -20.65
N HIS A 128 42.28 69.75 -20.48
CA HIS A 128 41.27 69.75 -19.43
C HIS A 128 40.14 68.74 -19.71
N TRP A 129 39.65 68.68 -20.95
CA TRP A 129 38.60 67.71 -21.32
C TRP A 129 39.13 66.27 -21.36
N LYS A 130 40.38 66.07 -21.81
CA LYS A 130 41.04 64.74 -21.87
C LYS A 130 41.20 64.12 -20.49
N THR A 131 41.45 64.95 -19.48
CA THR A 131 41.56 64.51 -18.07
C THR A 131 40.18 64.36 -17.42
N LYS A 132 39.21 65.23 -17.75
CA LYS A 132 37.83 65.18 -17.24
C LYS A 132 37.14 63.84 -17.51
N SER A 133 37.30 63.28 -18.71
CA SER A 133 36.64 62.02 -19.07
C SER A 133 37.12 60.81 -18.24
N PHE A 134 38.37 60.82 -17.77
CA PHE A 134 38.87 59.79 -16.86
C PHE A 134 38.20 59.92 -15.47
N TYR A 135 38.03 61.15 -14.97
CA TYR A 135 37.31 61.39 -13.71
C TYR A 135 35.82 60.99 -13.79
N GLU A 136 35.16 61.16 -14.94
CA GLU A 136 33.79 60.67 -15.14
C GLU A 136 33.71 59.13 -15.06
N LEU A 137 34.71 58.42 -15.61
CA LEU A 137 34.82 56.96 -15.46
C LEU A 137 35.04 56.57 -13.99
N GLU A 138 35.90 57.27 -13.25
CA GLU A 138 36.12 57.02 -11.82
C GLU A 138 34.88 57.29 -10.98
N LYS A 139 34.14 58.37 -11.28
CA LYS A 139 32.88 58.69 -10.64
C LYS A 139 31.84 57.61 -10.90
N TYR A 140 31.75 57.11 -12.12
CA TYR A 140 30.90 55.97 -12.45
C TYR A 140 31.28 54.73 -11.65
N LEU A 141 32.57 54.34 -11.64
CA LEU A 141 33.04 53.18 -10.89
C LEU A 141 32.78 53.31 -9.38
N SER A 142 33.01 54.49 -8.83
CA SER A 142 32.71 54.78 -7.42
C SER A 142 31.21 54.65 -7.14
N SER A 143 30.36 55.18 -8.03
CA SER A 143 28.91 54.99 -7.91
C SER A 143 28.52 53.51 -7.95
N PHE A 144 29.05 52.75 -8.91
CA PHE A 144 28.74 51.34 -9.06
C PHE A 144 29.14 50.50 -7.84
N LEU A 145 30.21 50.89 -7.15
CA LEU A 145 30.65 50.24 -5.92
C LEU A 145 29.83 50.68 -4.70
N ASP A 146 29.35 51.92 -4.69
CA ASP A 146 28.57 52.52 -3.62
C ASP A 146 27.12 52.03 -3.65
N SER A 147 26.76 51.26 -2.63
CA SER A 147 25.41 50.70 -2.43
C SER A 147 24.31 51.75 -2.24
N SER A 148 24.66 53.02 -1.99
CA SER A 148 23.68 54.10 -1.87
C SER A 148 23.26 54.70 -3.21
N THR A 149 23.97 54.39 -4.30
CA THR A 149 23.64 54.95 -5.63
C THR A 149 22.76 54.03 -6.45
N SER A 150 22.07 54.58 -7.46
CA SER A 150 21.20 53.79 -8.34
C SER A 150 21.93 52.66 -9.06
N THR A 151 23.18 52.86 -9.47
CA THR A 151 24.01 51.87 -10.16
C THR A 151 24.50 50.77 -9.20
N GLY A 152 24.84 51.13 -7.97
CA GLY A 152 25.20 50.16 -6.92
C GLY A 152 24.02 49.29 -6.48
N ILE A 153 22.82 49.86 -6.41
CA ILE A 153 21.58 49.13 -6.11
C ILE A 153 21.23 48.14 -7.24
N GLU A 154 21.37 48.56 -8.50
CA GLU A 154 21.15 47.67 -9.66
C GLU A 154 22.10 46.45 -9.62
N ARG A 155 23.36 46.66 -9.25
CA ARG A 155 24.33 45.58 -9.01
C ARG A 155 23.87 44.64 -7.89
N MET A 156 23.42 45.19 -6.76
CA MET A 156 22.93 44.38 -5.63
C MET A 156 21.71 43.56 -6.04
N LYS A 157 20.76 44.16 -6.77
CA LYS A 157 19.57 43.47 -7.30
C LYS A 157 19.95 42.27 -8.17
N LEU A 158 20.81 42.45 -9.17
CA LEU A 158 21.28 41.36 -10.04
C LEU A 158 21.96 40.21 -9.26
N LYS A 159 22.77 40.56 -8.25
CA LYS A 159 23.45 39.56 -7.41
C LYS A 159 22.50 38.76 -6.53
N LEU A 160 21.45 39.39 -6.02
CA LEU A 160 20.49 38.75 -5.11
C LEU A 160 19.38 38.01 -5.87
N GLU A 161 19.04 38.45 -7.08
CA GLU A 161 18.06 37.78 -7.94
C GLU A 161 18.54 36.39 -8.39
N THR A 162 19.84 36.21 -8.66
CA THR A 162 20.35 34.93 -9.16
C THR A 162 20.18 33.78 -8.15
N PRO A 163 20.63 33.88 -6.87
CA PRO A 163 20.37 32.84 -5.87
C PRO A 163 18.89 32.58 -5.62
N ILE A 164 18.05 33.62 -5.67
CA ILE A 164 16.60 33.45 -5.51
C ILE A 164 16.01 32.66 -6.66
N ALA A 165 16.38 32.97 -7.91
CA ALA A 165 15.92 32.22 -9.07
C ALA A 165 16.33 30.74 -8.99
N ILE A 166 17.55 30.45 -8.51
CA ILE A 166 18.00 29.08 -8.27
C ILE A 166 17.18 28.40 -7.16
N ALA A 167 16.95 29.09 -6.04
CA ALA A 167 16.16 28.57 -4.93
C ALA A 167 14.70 28.30 -5.35
N GLU A 168 14.08 29.17 -6.16
CA GLU A 168 12.75 28.97 -6.73
C GLU A 168 12.70 27.71 -7.61
N GLN A 169 13.71 27.49 -8.47
CA GLN A 169 13.78 26.29 -9.31
C GLN A 169 13.95 25.01 -8.50
N LEU A 170 14.82 25.03 -7.47
CA LEU A 170 14.99 23.90 -6.57
C LEU A 170 13.70 23.61 -5.79
N LEU A 171 13.04 24.65 -5.29
CA LEU A 171 11.77 24.51 -4.58
C LEU A 171 10.70 23.87 -5.48
N LEU A 172 10.56 24.31 -6.73
CA LEU A 172 9.62 23.71 -7.69
C LEU A 172 9.92 22.23 -7.94
N ALA A 173 11.19 21.86 -8.08
CA ALA A 173 11.60 20.47 -8.23
C ALA A 173 11.27 19.64 -6.98
N CYS A 174 11.56 20.15 -5.78
CA CYS A 174 11.24 19.50 -4.52
C CYS A 174 9.73 19.34 -4.32
N GLN A 175 8.93 20.37 -4.60
CA GLN A 175 7.47 20.31 -4.53
C GLN A 175 6.91 19.26 -5.51
N GLY A 176 7.48 19.16 -6.72
CA GLY A 176 7.12 18.13 -7.69
C GLY A 176 7.37 16.71 -7.18
N LEU A 177 8.56 16.47 -6.61
CA LEU A 177 8.94 15.18 -6.04
C LEU A 177 8.04 14.80 -4.85
N VAL A 178 7.88 15.70 -3.88
CA VAL A 178 7.03 15.45 -2.69
C VAL A 178 5.58 15.19 -3.09
N ARG A 179 5.06 15.92 -4.08
CA ARG A 179 3.69 15.70 -4.58
C ARG A 179 3.55 14.30 -5.19
N GLN A 180 4.50 13.86 -6.00
CA GLN A 180 4.51 12.53 -6.58
C GLN A 180 4.60 11.44 -5.50
N GLU A 181 5.51 11.62 -4.54
CA GLU A 181 5.67 10.67 -3.43
C GLU A 181 4.43 10.60 -2.54
N CYS A 182 3.77 11.74 -2.27
CA CYS A 182 2.53 11.78 -1.49
C CYS A 182 1.39 11.06 -2.21
N GLN A 183 1.30 11.18 -3.54
CA GLN A 183 0.34 10.41 -4.34
C GLN A 183 0.60 8.91 -4.24
N GLN A 184 1.86 8.49 -4.32
CA GLN A 184 2.25 7.09 -4.17
C GLN A 184 1.96 6.57 -2.76
N ALA A 185 2.37 7.32 -1.72
CA ALA A 185 2.12 6.96 -0.32
C ALA A 185 0.61 6.83 -0.02
N LYS A 186 -0.22 7.70 -0.60
CA LYS A 186 -1.68 7.60 -0.50
C LYS A 186 -2.22 6.35 -1.18
N GLN A 187 -1.74 6.01 -2.38
CA GLN A 187 -2.14 4.77 -3.06
C GLN A 187 -1.71 3.52 -2.28
N ASP A 188 -0.54 3.60 -1.65
CA ASP A 188 0.00 2.53 -0.82
C ASP A 188 -0.81 2.34 0.47
N LEU A 189 -1.24 3.44 1.12
CA LEU A 189 -2.16 3.38 2.26
C LEU A 189 -3.51 2.75 1.88
N LEU A 190 -4.13 3.26 0.80
CA LEU A 190 -5.41 2.73 0.31
C LEU A 190 -5.32 1.25 -0.03
N PHE A 191 -4.22 0.83 -0.67
CA PHE A 191 -4.00 -0.59 -1.00
C PHE A 191 -3.96 -1.46 0.26
N VAL A 192 -3.29 -1.00 1.31
CA VAL A 192 -3.21 -1.75 2.58
C VAL A 192 -4.57 -1.81 3.27
N GLU A 193 -5.31 -0.70 3.29
CA GLU A 193 -6.68 -0.67 3.84
C GLU A 193 -7.61 -1.61 3.07
N ASP A 194 -7.60 -1.55 1.74
CA ASP A 194 -8.39 -2.42 0.87
C ASP A 194 -8.06 -3.90 1.09
N LEU A 195 -6.78 -4.24 1.23
CA LEU A 195 -6.33 -5.60 1.46
C LEU A 195 -6.71 -6.14 2.85
N VAL A 196 -6.67 -5.29 3.88
CA VAL A 196 -7.16 -5.68 5.22
C VAL A 196 -8.69 -5.84 5.20
N ASN A 197 -9.41 -4.98 4.49
CA ASN A 197 -10.86 -5.04 4.38
C ASN A 197 -11.36 -6.20 3.50
N SER A 198 -10.55 -6.66 2.53
CA SER A 198 -10.92 -7.77 1.64
C SER A 198 -11.08 -9.11 2.38
N VAL A 199 -10.59 -9.20 3.62
CA VAL A 199 -10.77 -10.39 4.44
C VAL A 199 -12.26 -10.70 4.65
N GLU A 200 -13.12 -9.70 4.80
CA GLU A 200 -14.56 -9.89 4.99
C GLU A 200 -15.25 -10.50 3.75
N GLU A 201 -14.73 -10.22 2.55
CA GLU A 201 -15.23 -10.86 1.34
C GLU A 201 -14.78 -12.32 1.25
N CYS A 202 -13.54 -12.59 1.68
CA CYS A 202 -13.01 -13.94 1.78
C CYS A 202 -13.80 -14.80 2.79
N THR A 203 -14.12 -14.24 3.96
CA THR A 203 -14.89 -14.94 5.00
C THR A 203 -16.28 -15.34 4.50
N LYS A 204 -16.98 -14.43 3.82
CA LYS A 204 -18.28 -14.71 3.17
C LYS A 204 -18.17 -15.82 2.12
N LYS A 205 -17.09 -15.83 1.32
CA LYS A 205 -16.88 -16.87 0.31
C LYS A 205 -16.68 -18.24 0.93
N LEU A 206 -15.89 -18.33 2.00
CA LEU A 206 -15.70 -19.58 2.75
C LEU A 206 -17.01 -20.08 3.36
N GLU A 207 -17.85 -19.18 3.88
CA GLU A 207 -19.18 -19.53 4.36
C GLU A 207 -20.05 -20.14 3.27
N VAL A 208 -20.11 -19.52 2.09
CA VAL A 208 -20.86 -20.03 0.95
C VAL A 208 -20.38 -21.42 0.52
N ASP A 209 -19.08 -21.62 0.39
CA ASP A 209 -18.50 -22.90 -0.03
C ASP A 209 -18.75 -24.00 1.02
N SER A 210 -18.78 -23.66 2.31
CA SER A 210 -19.06 -24.61 3.41
C SER A 210 -20.47 -25.20 3.36
N ILE A 211 -21.44 -24.51 2.73
CA ILE A 211 -22.82 -24.98 2.62
C ILE A 211 -22.90 -26.30 1.83
N LEU A 212 -22.02 -26.50 0.84
CA LEU A 212 -21.99 -27.73 0.06
C LEU A 212 -21.62 -28.93 0.93
N TRP A 213 -20.62 -28.78 1.79
CA TRP A 213 -20.20 -29.81 2.74
C TRP A 213 -21.30 -30.14 3.74
N LYS A 214 -21.94 -29.11 4.33
CA LYS A 214 -23.09 -29.29 5.23
C LYS A 214 -24.20 -30.11 4.55
N ARG A 215 -24.55 -29.77 3.31
CA ARG A 215 -25.57 -30.51 2.54
C ARG A 215 -25.18 -31.97 2.30
N GLN A 216 -23.92 -32.27 2.01
CA GLN A 216 -23.44 -33.63 1.81
C GLN A 216 -23.53 -34.46 3.10
N VAL A 217 -23.08 -33.92 4.23
CA VAL A 217 -23.17 -34.57 5.55
C VAL A 217 -24.63 -34.85 5.92
N LEU A 218 -25.51 -33.85 5.78
CA LEU A 218 -26.95 -34.00 6.06
C LEU A 218 -27.60 -35.04 5.13
N SER A 219 -27.19 -35.10 3.87
CA SER A 219 -27.67 -36.12 2.92
C SER A 219 -27.28 -37.54 3.34
N LEU A 220 -26.08 -37.75 3.88
CA LEU A 220 -25.65 -39.05 4.40
C LEU A 220 -26.51 -39.46 5.61
N ILE A 221 -26.76 -38.54 6.55
CA ILE A 221 -27.59 -38.80 7.74
C ILE A 221 -29.02 -39.13 7.33
N ASN A 222 -29.63 -38.34 6.44
CA ASN A 222 -30.98 -38.58 5.91
C ASN A 222 -31.07 -39.93 5.19
N SER A 223 -30.03 -40.30 4.44
CA SER A 223 -29.97 -41.59 3.76
C SER A 223 -29.88 -42.76 4.74
N ALA A 224 -29.05 -42.64 5.79
CA ALA A 224 -28.93 -43.63 6.86
C ALA A 224 -30.25 -43.78 7.64
N GLN A 225 -30.87 -42.66 8.03
CA GLN A 225 -32.18 -42.62 8.67
C GLN A 225 -33.24 -43.34 7.81
N ALA A 226 -33.30 -43.06 6.51
CA ALA A 226 -34.25 -43.71 5.61
C ALA A 226 -34.00 -45.22 5.44
N ARG A 227 -32.75 -45.70 5.55
CA ARG A 227 -32.42 -47.13 5.58
C ARG A 227 -32.90 -47.77 6.89
N VAL A 228 -32.59 -47.17 8.03
CA VAL A 228 -33.01 -47.68 9.35
C VAL A 228 -34.53 -47.69 9.50
N VAL A 229 -35.23 -46.64 9.04
CA VAL A 229 -36.70 -46.61 9.05
C VAL A 229 -37.26 -47.75 8.20
N ARG A 230 -36.74 -47.98 6.99
CA ARG A 230 -37.16 -49.13 6.17
C ARG A 230 -36.92 -50.47 6.85
N LEU A 231 -35.81 -50.64 7.58
CA LEU A 231 -35.53 -51.85 8.37
C LEU A 231 -36.53 -52.02 9.51
N VAL A 232 -36.86 -50.94 10.23
CA VAL A 232 -37.87 -50.99 11.31
C VAL A 232 -39.24 -51.36 10.74
N GLU A 233 -39.63 -50.78 9.61
CA GLU A 233 -40.91 -51.04 8.96
C GLU A 233 -41.00 -52.43 8.33
N SER A 234 -39.89 -52.98 7.83
CA SER A 234 -39.84 -54.35 7.32
C SER A 234 -39.79 -55.38 8.45
N THR A 235 -39.18 -55.04 9.59
CA THR A 235 -39.08 -55.92 10.77
C THR A 235 -40.41 -55.97 11.53
N LEU A 236 -41.01 -54.81 11.81
CA LEU A 236 -42.28 -54.65 12.54
C LEU A 236 -43.50 -54.86 11.62
N GLN A 237 -43.60 -56.05 11.02
CA GLN A 237 -44.79 -56.51 10.31
C GLN A 237 -45.44 -57.66 11.06
N LEU A 238 -46.78 -57.64 11.15
CA LEU A 238 -47.54 -58.72 11.80
C LEU A 238 -47.38 -60.07 11.05
N SER A 239 -47.02 -60.02 9.76
CA SER A 239 -46.74 -61.20 8.92
C SER A 239 -45.40 -61.88 9.21
N ASN A 240 -44.49 -61.23 9.96
CA ASN A 240 -43.16 -61.78 10.25
C ASN A 240 -43.17 -62.70 11.48
N VAL A 241 -43.89 -63.81 11.39
CA VAL A 241 -44.14 -64.71 12.52
C VAL A 241 -42.86 -65.31 13.11
N ASP A 242 -41.85 -65.58 12.27
CA ASP A 242 -40.54 -66.10 12.69
C ASP A 242 -39.74 -65.09 13.53
N LEU A 243 -39.82 -63.80 13.17
CA LEU A 243 -39.21 -62.72 13.95
C LEU A 243 -39.96 -62.51 15.27
N VAL A 244 -41.30 -62.51 15.25
CA VAL A 244 -42.12 -62.45 16.47
C VAL A 244 -41.70 -63.55 17.45
N ALA A 245 -41.58 -64.79 16.97
CA ALA A 245 -41.14 -65.91 17.80
C ALA A 245 -39.73 -65.69 18.38
N THR A 246 -38.81 -65.17 17.57
CA THR A 246 -37.44 -64.86 17.99
C THR A 246 -37.38 -63.77 19.06
N TYR A 247 -38.16 -62.69 18.94
CA TYR A 247 -38.15 -61.58 19.89
C TYR A 247 -38.93 -61.85 21.18
N VAL A 248 -39.97 -62.70 21.13
CA VAL A 248 -40.85 -62.99 22.27
C VAL A 248 -40.32 -64.16 23.11
N PHE A 249 -39.79 -65.22 22.49
CA PHE A 249 -39.42 -66.45 23.19
C PHE A 249 -37.91 -66.59 23.44
N ARG A 250 -37.05 -65.86 22.72
CA ARG A 250 -35.60 -65.88 22.93
C ARG A 250 -35.20 -64.77 23.88
N GLY A 251 -34.75 -65.14 25.08
CA GLY A 251 -34.37 -64.20 26.14
C GLY A 251 -33.17 -63.30 25.80
N GLU A 252 -32.92 -62.30 26.64
CA GLU A 252 -31.91 -61.24 26.47
C GLU A 252 -30.47 -61.73 26.14
N ASN A 253 -30.14 -62.98 26.45
CA ASN A 253 -28.79 -63.53 26.38
C ASN A 253 -28.41 -64.19 25.04
N SER A 254 -29.27 -64.15 24.00
CA SER A 254 -28.91 -64.69 22.68
C SER A 254 -28.06 -63.70 21.87
N THR A 255 -26.88 -64.13 21.43
CA THR A 255 -25.75 -63.27 21.03
C THR A 255 -25.87 -62.52 19.72
N GLN A 256 -26.92 -62.68 18.91
CA GLN A 256 -27.09 -61.88 17.70
C GLN A 256 -28.53 -61.97 17.19
N MET A 257 -29.27 -60.86 17.26
CA MET A 257 -30.60 -60.75 16.65
C MET A 257 -30.49 -60.21 15.21
N PRO A 258 -31.41 -60.56 14.31
CA PRO A 258 -31.30 -60.22 12.89
C PRO A 258 -31.27 -58.72 12.60
N ALA A 259 -32.02 -57.91 13.37
CA ALA A 259 -32.00 -56.46 13.21
C ALA A 259 -30.69 -55.85 13.71
N THR A 260 -30.09 -56.40 14.77
CA THR A 260 -28.80 -55.94 15.30
C THR A 260 -27.69 -55.99 14.23
N ILE A 261 -27.60 -57.08 13.47
CA ILE A 261 -26.55 -57.25 12.44
C ILE A 261 -26.77 -56.32 11.25
N SER A 262 -27.99 -56.24 10.71
CA SER A 262 -28.28 -55.39 9.55
C SER A 262 -28.14 -53.92 9.88
N VAL A 263 -28.65 -53.50 11.04
CA VAL A 263 -28.56 -52.11 11.52
C VAL A 263 -27.13 -51.75 11.88
N GLN A 264 -26.37 -52.64 12.52
CA GLN A 264 -24.97 -52.37 12.86
C GLN A 264 -24.10 -52.21 11.61
N ASN A 265 -24.35 -52.99 10.55
CA ASN A 265 -23.65 -52.84 9.28
C ASN A 265 -24.06 -51.56 8.54
N ASP A 266 -25.36 -51.28 8.42
CA ASP A 266 -25.87 -50.11 7.69
C ASP A 266 -25.56 -48.77 8.39
N ILE A 267 -25.63 -48.73 9.72
CA ILE A 267 -25.23 -47.57 10.53
C ILE A 267 -23.70 -47.47 10.55
N GLY A 268 -22.99 -48.59 10.74
CA GLY A 268 -21.53 -48.61 10.76
C GLY A 268 -20.92 -48.09 9.45
N GLN A 269 -21.47 -48.50 8.30
CA GLN A 269 -21.06 -47.99 7.00
C GLN A 269 -21.36 -46.49 6.85
N ALA A 270 -22.54 -46.03 7.29
CA ALA A 270 -22.88 -44.61 7.25
C ALA A 270 -21.96 -43.75 8.12
N VAL A 271 -21.57 -44.25 9.29
CA VAL A 271 -20.62 -43.57 10.20
C VAL A 271 -19.25 -43.48 9.55
N LEU A 272 -18.77 -44.54 8.91
CA LEU A 272 -17.47 -44.55 8.23
C LEU A 272 -17.45 -43.62 7.00
N GLU A 273 -18.53 -43.61 6.19
CA GLU A 273 -18.71 -42.64 5.10
C GLU A 273 -18.76 -41.20 5.63
N GLY A 274 -19.45 -40.97 6.74
CA GLY A 274 -19.50 -39.67 7.41
C GLY A 274 -18.14 -39.23 7.93
N GLN A 275 -17.37 -40.12 8.57
CA GLN A 275 -16.02 -39.84 9.06
C GLN A 275 -15.09 -39.42 7.92
N ASN A 276 -15.08 -40.16 6.82
CA ASN A 276 -14.27 -39.81 5.65
C ASN A 276 -14.66 -38.44 5.09
N LEU A 277 -15.96 -38.14 4.97
CA LEU A 277 -16.43 -36.86 4.47
C LEU A 277 -16.05 -35.70 5.40
N LEU A 278 -16.11 -35.89 6.71
CA LEU A 278 -15.70 -34.89 7.70
C LEU A 278 -14.18 -34.70 7.74
N GLU A 279 -13.40 -35.74 7.50
CA GLU A 279 -11.96 -35.64 7.33
C GLU A 279 -11.61 -34.85 6.06
N GLU A 280 -12.30 -35.11 4.95
CA GLU A 280 -12.16 -34.34 3.71
C GLU A 280 -12.55 -32.87 3.89
N TYR A 281 -13.65 -32.60 4.61
CA TYR A 281 -14.07 -31.25 4.97
C TYR A 281 -12.98 -30.54 5.79
N THR A 282 -12.42 -31.21 6.80
CA THR A 282 -11.36 -30.64 7.65
C THR A 282 -10.10 -30.33 6.84
N LYS A 283 -9.69 -31.24 5.94
CA LYS A 283 -8.57 -31.02 5.00
C LYS A 283 -8.84 -29.86 4.06
N TRP A 284 -10.05 -29.78 3.50
CA TRP A 284 -10.47 -28.68 2.64
C TRP A 284 -10.41 -27.34 3.37
N LEU A 285 -10.94 -27.27 4.61
CA LEU A 285 -10.95 -26.06 5.43
C LEU A 285 -9.52 -25.62 5.78
N GLN A 286 -8.66 -26.57 6.14
CA GLN A 286 -7.24 -26.30 6.41
C GLN A 286 -6.51 -25.79 5.15
N SER A 287 -6.66 -26.49 4.03
CA SER A 287 -6.05 -26.07 2.76
C SER A 287 -6.52 -24.69 2.32
N LYS A 288 -7.79 -24.35 2.54
CA LYS A 288 -8.33 -23.04 2.21
C LYS A 288 -7.74 -21.94 3.09
N ARG A 289 -7.71 -22.14 4.40
CA ARG A 289 -7.04 -21.23 5.33
C ARG A 289 -5.60 -20.96 4.91
N ASP A 290 -4.84 -22.01 4.64
CA ASP A 290 -3.42 -21.90 4.31
C ASP A 290 -3.20 -21.16 2.99
N GLN A 291 -4.07 -21.38 1.99
CA GLN A 291 -4.05 -20.61 0.73
C GLN A 291 -4.27 -19.11 0.97
N GLU A 292 -5.26 -18.74 1.78
CA GLU A 292 -5.58 -17.34 2.08
C GLU A 292 -4.46 -16.68 2.88
N VAL A 293 -3.96 -17.34 3.93
CA VAL A 293 -2.82 -16.88 4.73
C VAL A 293 -1.60 -16.60 3.86
N GLN A 294 -1.26 -17.50 2.93
CA GLN A 294 -0.16 -17.31 2.00
C GLN A 294 -0.42 -16.17 1.02
N PHE A 295 -1.64 -16.03 0.52
CA PHE A 295 -2.02 -14.93 -0.37
C PHE A 295 -1.81 -13.57 0.29
N TYR A 296 -2.30 -13.38 1.51
CA TYR A 296 -2.13 -12.11 2.23
C TYR A 296 -0.65 -11.84 2.54
N LYS A 297 0.07 -12.85 3.04
CA LYS A 297 1.50 -12.74 3.32
C LYS A 297 2.29 -12.30 2.07
N GLN A 298 2.10 -12.97 0.94
CA GLN A 298 2.77 -12.63 -0.32
C GLN A 298 2.37 -11.25 -0.85
N SER A 299 1.12 -10.83 -0.66
CA SER A 299 0.62 -9.53 -1.09
C SER A 299 1.30 -8.39 -0.32
N PHE A 300 1.50 -8.55 0.99
CA PHE A 300 2.27 -7.61 1.80
C PHE A 300 3.77 -7.63 1.44
N GLU A 301 4.38 -8.81 1.33
CA GLU A 301 5.82 -8.96 1.05
C GLU A 301 6.21 -8.39 -0.33
N LYS A 302 5.43 -8.64 -1.38
CA LYS A 302 5.74 -8.20 -2.76
C LYS A 302 5.81 -6.68 -2.89
N ARG A 303 4.99 -5.96 -2.12
CA ARG A 303 4.86 -4.51 -2.20
C ARG A 303 5.88 -3.79 -1.30
N TRP A 304 6.33 -4.43 -0.20
CA TRP A 304 7.24 -3.85 0.80
C TRP A 304 8.50 -4.72 1.05
N THR A 305 9.17 -5.15 -0.03
CA THR A 305 10.35 -6.05 0.01
C THR A 305 11.55 -5.53 0.82
N SER A 306 11.62 -4.23 1.12
CA SER A 306 12.76 -3.58 1.77
C SER A 306 12.50 -3.09 3.20
N LEU A 307 11.29 -3.25 3.72
CA LEU A 307 10.79 -2.41 4.82
C LEU A 307 10.49 -3.15 6.11
N VAL A 308 10.57 -4.48 6.08
CA VAL A 308 10.44 -5.35 7.25
C VAL A 308 11.52 -6.41 7.13
N ASN A 309 12.44 -6.49 8.09
CA ASN A 309 13.31 -7.65 8.21
C ASN A 309 12.38 -8.86 8.42
N PRO A 310 12.35 -9.85 7.50
CA PRO A 310 11.49 -11.03 7.64
C PRO A 310 11.73 -11.75 8.98
N SER A 311 12.95 -11.63 9.51
CA SER A 311 13.43 -12.19 10.77
C SER A 311 12.71 -11.63 12.00
N ASP A 312 12.34 -10.34 12.02
CA ASP A 312 11.82 -9.69 13.23
C ASP A 312 10.31 -9.93 13.44
N GLN A 313 9.57 -10.39 12.42
CA GLN A 313 8.12 -10.65 12.49
C GLN A 313 7.73 -12.14 12.55
N ILE A 314 8.63 -13.06 12.18
CA ILE A 314 8.32 -14.50 12.18
C ILE A 314 8.39 -15.10 13.60
N GLU A 315 9.07 -14.44 14.56
CA GLU A 315 9.23 -14.98 15.93
C GLU A 315 8.20 -14.48 16.96
N LEU A 316 7.50 -13.36 16.73
CA LEU A 316 6.51 -12.84 17.70
C LEU A 316 5.06 -12.99 17.20
N GLY A 317 4.50 -14.20 17.35
CA GLY A 317 3.04 -14.39 17.48
C GLY A 317 2.31 -15.09 16.33
N THR A 318 2.90 -15.23 15.15
CA THR A 318 2.22 -15.87 13.99
C THR A 318 2.12 -17.39 14.09
N THR A 319 3.09 -18.04 14.76
CA THR A 319 3.04 -19.50 15.01
C THR A 319 1.92 -19.89 15.98
N GLY A 320 1.53 -19.03 16.92
CA GLY A 320 0.46 -19.32 17.88
C GLY A 320 -0.96 -19.16 17.33
N VAL A 321 -1.17 -18.25 16.36
CA VAL A 321 -2.49 -17.98 15.76
C VAL A 321 -2.87 -19.07 14.74
N LEU A 322 -1.88 -19.64 14.04
CA LEU A 322 -2.10 -20.64 13.00
C LEU A 322 -2.20 -22.08 13.51
N ASP A 323 -1.70 -22.39 14.71
CA ASP A 323 -1.63 -23.76 15.25
C ASP A 323 -2.90 -24.20 16.00
N ARG A 324 -3.94 -23.34 16.07
CA ARG A 324 -5.25 -23.74 16.59
C ARG A 324 -6.01 -24.57 15.55
N LYS A 325 -5.73 -25.88 15.53
CA LYS A 325 -6.63 -26.86 14.92
C LYS A 325 -7.88 -27.01 15.79
N SER A 326 -9.00 -26.49 15.31
CA SER A 326 -10.31 -26.91 15.82
C SER A 326 -10.69 -28.23 15.15
N GLU A 327 -10.70 -29.32 15.92
CA GLU A 327 -11.16 -30.65 15.50
C GLU A 327 -12.51 -31.01 16.17
N VAL A 328 -13.35 -30.01 16.41
CA VAL A 328 -14.62 -30.21 17.13
C VAL A 328 -15.56 -31.10 16.32
N THR A 329 -15.60 -30.99 14.99
CA THR A 329 -16.49 -31.82 14.15
C THR A 329 -16.15 -33.31 14.16
N ILE A 330 -14.86 -33.67 14.25
CA ILE A 330 -14.42 -35.08 14.27
C ILE A 330 -14.85 -35.74 15.59
N SER A 331 -14.75 -35.03 16.71
CA SER A 331 -15.16 -35.57 18.02
C SER A 331 -16.63 -35.98 18.10
N VAL A 332 -17.54 -35.24 17.44
CA VAL A 332 -18.98 -35.51 17.46
C VAL A 332 -19.32 -36.85 16.79
N ILE A 333 -18.63 -37.22 15.70
CA ILE A 333 -18.87 -38.50 15.02
C ILE A 333 -18.14 -39.67 15.68
N GLU A 334 -17.00 -39.42 16.35
CA GLU A 334 -16.28 -40.42 17.14
C GLU A 334 -17.05 -40.83 18.40
N ASP A 335 -17.75 -39.89 19.03
CA ASP A 335 -18.60 -40.14 20.19
C ASP A 335 -19.86 -40.96 19.84
N PHE A 336 -20.26 -40.99 18.56
CA PHE A 336 -21.42 -41.74 18.11
C PHE A 336 -21.13 -43.25 17.97
N SER A 337 -21.67 -44.05 18.89
CA SER A 337 -21.55 -45.51 18.84
C SER A 337 -22.65 -46.18 18.03
N ALA A 338 -22.33 -46.67 16.83
CA ALA A 338 -23.22 -47.50 16.02
C ALA A 338 -23.71 -48.76 16.77
N ALA A 339 -22.86 -49.34 17.62
CA ALA A 339 -23.21 -50.49 18.44
C ALA A 339 -24.22 -50.14 19.55
N ALA A 340 -24.08 -48.97 20.18
CA ALA A 340 -25.05 -48.51 21.18
C ALA A 340 -26.39 -48.15 20.52
N ALA A 341 -26.37 -47.47 19.38
CA ALA A 341 -27.56 -47.13 18.60
C ALA A 341 -28.33 -48.39 18.15
N SER A 342 -27.61 -49.41 17.65
CA SER A 342 -28.19 -50.70 17.27
C SER A 342 -28.83 -51.42 18.47
N LYS A 343 -28.16 -51.46 19.63
CA LYS A 343 -28.73 -52.03 20.87
C LYS A 343 -29.97 -51.31 21.37
N LEU A 344 -30.00 -49.97 21.29
CA LEU A 344 -31.17 -49.18 21.67
C LEU A 344 -32.36 -49.46 20.74
N LEU A 345 -32.12 -49.51 19.43
CA LEU A 345 -33.15 -49.83 18.45
C LEU A 345 -33.70 -51.25 18.64
N GLU A 346 -32.82 -52.21 18.90
CA GLU A 346 -33.16 -53.60 19.19
C GLU A 346 -34.08 -53.70 20.42
N ARG A 347 -33.76 -52.95 21.48
CA ARG A 347 -34.59 -52.87 22.69
C ARG A 347 -35.98 -52.33 22.38
N ASP A 348 -36.07 -51.27 21.57
CA ASP A 348 -37.33 -50.66 21.19
C ASP A 348 -38.18 -51.61 20.31
N ILE A 349 -37.57 -52.32 19.35
CA ILE A 349 -38.26 -53.35 18.53
C ILE A 349 -38.79 -54.48 19.42
N ARG A 350 -37.97 -54.95 20.37
CA ARG A 350 -38.38 -55.99 21.33
C ARG A 350 -39.53 -55.54 22.21
N GLU A 351 -39.53 -54.30 22.68
CA GLU A 351 -40.61 -53.73 23.49
C GLU A 351 -41.94 -53.70 22.70
N VAL A 352 -41.89 -53.38 21.40
CA VAL A 352 -43.08 -53.45 20.53
C VAL A 352 -43.61 -54.89 20.43
N PHE A 353 -42.74 -55.87 20.16
CA PHE A 353 -43.17 -57.27 20.07
C PHE A 353 -43.63 -57.84 21.41
N LEU A 354 -42.93 -57.59 22.51
CA LEU A 354 -43.34 -58.03 23.85
C LEU A 354 -44.65 -57.38 24.30
N GLY A 355 -44.84 -56.10 24.01
CA GLY A 355 -46.07 -55.40 24.34
C GLY A 355 -47.27 -55.88 23.50
N THR A 356 -47.05 -56.44 22.31
CA THR A 356 -48.12 -56.94 21.43
C THR A 356 -48.34 -58.45 21.56
N PHE A 357 -47.29 -59.23 21.87
CA PHE A 357 -47.30 -60.70 21.84
C PHE A 357 -46.72 -61.39 23.09
N GLY A 358 -46.01 -60.69 23.99
CA GLY A 358 -45.17 -61.32 25.04
C GLY A 358 -45.47 -61.01 26.52
N GLY A 359 -46.38 -60.10 26.88
CA GLY A 359 -46.50 -59.61 28.28
C GLY A 359 -47.90 -59.56 28.88
N LEU A 360 -48.04 -60.17 30.07
CA LEU A 360 -49.20 -60.34 30.96
C LEU A 360 -49.79 -59.06 31.59
N GLY A 361 -49.70 -57.90 30.93
CA GLY A 361 -50.31 -56.65 31.39
C GLY A 361 -50.33 -55.64 30.25
N ALA A 362 -51.43 -55.20 29.67
CA ALA A 362 -52.84 -55.33 30.01
C ALA A 362 -53.61 -56.01 28.85
N ALA A 363 -54.31 -57.10 29.17
CA ALA A 363 -55.40 -57.74 28.42
C ALA A 363 -55.11 -58.74 27.24
N GLY A 364 -53.88 -59.20 26.98
CA GLY A 364 -53.63 -60.21 25.91
C GLY A 364 -53.44 -61.66 26.40
N LEU A 365 -54.47 -62.49 26.29
CA LEU A 365 -54.45 -63.94 26.59
C LEU A 365 -53.76 -64.77 25.48
N SER A 366 -52.46 -64.57 25.21
CA SER A 366 -51.74 -65.38 24.20
C SER A 366 -50.53 -66.13 24.76
N ALA A 367 -49.78 -65.56 25.71
CA ALA A 367 -48.59 -66.22 26.23
C ALA A 367 -48.89 -67.47 27.11
N SER A 368 -49.92 -67.42 27.98
CA SER A 368 -50.25 -68.56 28.86
C SER A 368 -50.87 -69.75 28.12
N LEU A 369 -51.53 -69.49 26.99
CA LEU A 369 -52.09 -70.53 26.12
C LEU A 369 -51.00 -71.17 25.25
N LEU A 370 -50.01 -70.40 24.79
CA LEU A 370 -48.91 -70.91 23.97
C LEU A 370 -47.88 -71.74 24.76
N THR A 371 -47.70 -71.51 26.06
CA THR A 371 -46.74 -72.28 26.87
C THR A 371 -47.33 -73.53 27.56
N SER A 372 -48.66 -73.66 27.69
CA SER A 372 -49.28 -74.76 28.46
C SER A 372 -49.93 -75.88 27.64
N VAL A 373 -50.07 -75.73 26.33
CA VAL A 373 -50.63 -76.80 25.46
C VAL A 373 -49.81 -76.90 24.16
N LEU A 374 -48.61 -77.46 24.24
CA LEU A 374 -47.89 -77.91 23.04
C LEU A 374 -48.56 -79.18 22.51
N GLN A 375 -49.51 -79.01 21.59
CA GLN A 375 -49.86 -80.00 20.56
C GLN A 375 -50.74 -79.47 19.41
N THR A 376 -51.23 -78.22 19.46
CA THR A 376 -52.00 -77.60 18.36
C THR A 376 -51.14 -76.60 17.56
N THR A 377 -51.49 -76.38 16.28
CA THR A 377 -50.76 -75.47 15.40
C THR A 377 -50.76 -74.05 15.98
N LEU A 378 -49.63 -73.36 15.83
CA LEU A 378 -49.41 -71.96 16.24
C LEU A 378 -50.54 -71.02 15.73
N GLU A 379 -51.10 -71.35 14.57
CA GLU A 379 -52.17 -70.63 13.89
C GLU A 379 -53.48 -70.58 14.71
N ASP A 380 -53.90 -71.69 15.33
CA ASP A 380 -55.14 -71.76 16.11
C ASP A 380 -55.03 -70.98 17.43
N LEU A 381 -53.84 -70.94 18.04
CA LEU A 381 -53.57 -70.19 19.27
C LEU A 381 -53.44 -68.68 19.04
N LEU A 382 -52.88 -68.27 17.90
CA LEU A 382 -52.87 -66.87 17.47
C LEU A 382 -54.29 -66.38 17.19
N ALA A 383 -55.13 -67.20 16.54
CA ALA A 383 -56.53 -66.87 16.28
C ALA A 383 -57.35 -66.69 17.56
N LEU A 384 -57.11 -67.52 18.59
CA LEU A 384 -57.78 -67.43 19.90
C LEU A 384 -57.32 -66.20 20.70
N GLY A 385 -56.03 -65.86 20.65
CA GLY A 385 -55.48 -64.65 21.26
C GLY A 385 -55.96 -63.36 20.59
N LEU A 386 -56.00 -63.33 19.25
CA LEU A 386 -56.50 -62.22 18.43
C LEU A 386 -58.00 -61.94 18.65
N CYS A 387 -58.80 -62.96 18.97
CA CYS A 387 -60.23 -62.82 19.24
C CYS A 387 -60.55 -62.31 20.66
N SER A 388 -59.56 -62.15 21.55
CA SER A 388 -59.76 -61.56 22.88
C SER A 388 -59.80 -60.03 22.81
N ALA A 389 -60.59 -59.38 23.67
CA ALA A 389 -60.74 -57.92 23.69
C ALA A 389 -59.40 -57.18 23.84
N GLY A 390 -58.46 -57.73 24.63
CA GLY A 390 -57.13 -57.12 24.72
C GLY A 390 -56.11 -57.62 23.70
N GLY A 391 -56.32 -58.76 23.03
CA GLY A 391 -55.60 -59.09 21.80
C GLY A 391 -55.90 -58.11 20.68
N LEU A 392 -57.18 -57.75 20.48
CA LEU A 392 -57.59 -56.70 19.54
C LEU A 392 -57.01 -55.32 19.90
N LEU A 393 -57.00 -54.95 21.18
CA LEU A 393 -56.39 -53.68 21.63
C LEU A 393 -54.85 -53.68 21.49
N ALA A 394 -54.18 -54.81 21.73
CA ALA A 394 -52.73 -54.92 21.57
C ALA A 394 -52.31 -54.84 20.09
N VAL A 395 -53.11 -55.44 19.19
CA VAL A 395 -52.88 -55.41 17.74
C VAL A 395 -53.30 -54.08 17.11
N SER A 396 -54.37 -53.43 17.58
CA SER A 396 -54.76 -52.10 17.09
C SER A 396 -53.72 -51.03 17.46
N ASN A 397 -53.12 -51.15 18.65
CA ASN A 397 -52.04 -50.26 19.09
C ASN A 397 -50.67 -50.57 18.46
N PHE A 398 -50.51 -51.70 17.75
CA PHE A 398 -49.24 -52.07 17.10
C PHE A 398 -48.77 -51.02 16.09
N SER A 399 -49.71 -50.49 15.28
CA SER A 399 -49.40 -49.41 14.32
C SER A 399 -48.89 -48.15 15.03
N SER A 400 -49.52 -47.77 16.15
CA SER A 400 -49.11 -46.62 16.96
C SER A 400 -47.71 -46.82 17.56
N ARG A 401 -47.45 -48.00 18.15
CA ARG A 401 -46.14 -48.36 18.73
C ARG A 401 -45.04 -48.44 17.68
N ARG A 402 -45.32 -48.98 16.50
CA ARG A 402 -44.39 -48.93 15.35
C ARG A 402 -44.03 -47.50 14.99
N GLN A 403 -45.01 -46.60 14.89
CA GLN A 403 -44.76 -45.19 14.60
C GLN A 403 -43.94 -44.49 15.70
N GLN A 404 -44.08 -44.89 16.97
CA GLN A 404 -43.22 -44.37 18.05
C GLN A 404 -41.74 -44.72 17.84
N VAL A 405 -41.42 -45.97 17.45
CA VAL A 405 -40.05 -46.38 17.14
C VAL A 405 -39.50 -45.61 15.93
N VAL A 406 -40.28 -45.50 14.85
CA VAL A 406 -39.91 -44.70 13.67
C VAL A 406 -39.63 -43.25 14.06
N ASN A 407 -40.50 -42.62 14.85
CA ASN A 407 -40.31 -41.24 15.31
C ASN A 407 -39.07 -41.08 16.20
N LYS A 408 -38.71 -42.09 17.01
CA LYS A 408 -37.52 -42.07 17.84
C LYS A 408 -36.24 -42.16 17.00
N VAL A 409 -36.22 -43.00 15.97
CA VAL A 409 -35.13 -43.04 14.97
C VAL A 409 -34.98 -41.67 14.29
N LYS A 410 -36.10 -41.08 13.85
CA LYS A 410 -36.05 -39.76 13.20
C LYS A 410 -35.48 -38.69 14.12
N ARG A 411 -35.98 -38.59 15.36
CA ARG A 411 -35.48 -37.64 16.37
C ARG A 411 -33.98 -37.82 16.66
N THR A 412 -33.49 -39.05 16.67
CA THR A 412 -32.06 -39.34 16.92
C THR A 412 -31.21 -38.86 15.74
N ALA A 413 -31.65 -39.14 14.51
CA ALA A 413 -30.97 -38.66 13.30
C ALA A 413 -30.99 -37.14 13.19
N ASP A 414 -32.14 -36.50 13.46
CA ASP A 414 -32.28 -35.04 13.46
C ASP A 414 -31.40 -34.39 14.55
N GLY A 415 -31.27 -35.04 15.72
CA GLY A 415 -30.38 -34.61 16.79
C GLY A 415 -28.91 -34.63 16.38
N LEU A 416 -28.46 -35.75 15.81
CA LEU A 416 -27.08 -35.90 15.28
C LEU A 416 -26.81 -34.90 14.15
N ALA A 417 -27.77 -34.70 13.25
CA ALA A 417 -27.67 -33.73 12.16
C ALA A 417 -27.46 -32.31 12.70
N ARG A 418 -28.22 -31.92 13.74
CA ARG A 418 -28.07 -30.61 14.36
C ARG A 418 -26.73 -30.45 15.08
N GLU A 419 -26.30 -31.46 15.85
CA GLU A 419 -25.01 -31.43 16.55
C GLU A 419 -23.83 -31.31 15.57
N LEU A 420 -23.87 -32.05 14.46
CA LEU A 420 -22.86 -31.95 13.40
C LEU A 420 -22.90 -30.60 12.68
N GLU A 421 -24.07 -30.06 12.38
CA GLU A 421 -24.19 -28.75 11.74
C GLU A 421 -23.66 -27.63 12.64
N GLU A 422 -23.96 -27.68 13.94
CA GLU A 422 -23.43 -26.75 14.95
C GLU A 422 -21.90 -26.87 15.08
N ALA A 423 -21.36 -28.09 15.10
CA ALA A 423 -19.92 -28.33 15.14
C ALA A 423 -19.19 -27.80 13.89
N MET A 424 -19.72 -28.11 12.70
CA MET A 424 -19.17 -27.60 11.43
C MET A 424 -19.23 -26.07 11.37
N GLN A 425 -20.31 -25.45 11.86
CA GLN A 425 -20.42 -24.00 11.91
C GLN A 425 -19.43 -23.39 12.89
N LYS A 426 -19.17 -24.05 14.03
CA LYS A 426 -18.16 -23.62 14.98
C LYS A 426 -16.75 -23.69 14.40
N ASP A 427 -16.38 -24.79 13.75
CA ASP A 427 -15.07 -24.95 13.11
C ASP A 427 -14.84 -23.92 12.00
N LEU A 428 -15.89 -23.63 11.22
CA LEU A 428 -15.86 -22.58 10.21
C LEU A 428 -15.64 -21.20 10.84
N LEU A 429 -16.46 -20.82 11.84
CA LEU A 429 -16.36 -19.52 12.51
C LEU A 429 -14.99 -19.32 13.18
N GLU A 430 -14.44 -20.36 13.80
CA GLU A 430 -13.11 -20.31 14.41
C GLU A 430 -12.03 -20.14 13.34
N THR A 431 -12.11 -20.89 12.24
CA THR A 431 -11.16 -20.74 11.12
C THR A 431 -11.23 -19.34 10.51
N THR A 432 -12.44 -18.83 10.27
CA THR A 432 -12.68 -17.50 9.73
C THR A 432 -12.11 -16.40 10.63
N ARG A 433 -12.36 -16.47 11.94
CA ARG A 433 -11.76 -15.54 12.92
C ARG A 433 -10.25 -15.61 12.94
N ASN A 434 -9.66 -16.82 12.89
CA ASN A 434 -8.21 -16.98 12.85
C ASN A 434 -7.60 -16.31 11.61
N VAL A 435 -8.26 -16.37 10.44
CA VAL A 435 -7.83 -15.67 9.23
C VAL A 435 -7.96 -14.15 9.39
N GLU A 436 -9.09 -13.65 9.92
CA GLU A 436 -9.28 -12.22 10.16
C GLU A 436 -8.24 -11.65 11.13
N ASP A 437 -8.01 -12.34 12.26
CA ASP A 437 -7.03 -11.93 13.27
C ASP A 437 -5.62 -11.98 12.69
N PHE A 438 -5.30 -13.00 11.88
CA PHE A 438 -4.02 -13.07 11.18
C PHE A 438 -3.82 -11.89 10.22
N VAL A 439 -4.81 -11.59 9.36
CA VAL A 439 -4.72 -10.48 8.39
C VAL A 439 -4.56 -9.14 9.09
N LYS A 440 -5.32 -8.90 10.17
CA LYS A 440 -5.19 -7.68 10.99
C LYS A 440 -3.81 -7.58 11.63
N LEU A 441 -3.34 -8.67 12.25
CA LEU A 441 -2.04 -8.72 12.94
C LEU A 441 -0.88 -8.43 11.98
N ILE A 442 -0.88 -9.03 10.80
CA ILE A 442 0.17 -8.78 9.81
C ILE A 442 0.01 -7.42 9.13
N GLY A 443 -1.21 -6.93 8.94
CA GLY A 443 -1.51 -5.71 8.20
C GLY A 443 -1.29 -4.42 8.99
N GLU A 444 -1.53 -4.43 10.31
CA GLU A 444 -1.37 -3.28 11.21
C GLU A 444 -0.01 -2.57 11.08
N PRO A 445 1.15 -3.25 11.13
CA PRO A 445 2.45 -2.58 10.98
C PRO A 445 2.63 -1.90 9.62
N TYR A 446 2.03 -2.44 8.55
CA TYR A 446 2.06 -1.80 7.23
C TYR A 446 1.14 -0.58 7.17
N GLN A 447 -0.05 -0.64 7.80
CA GLN A 447 -0.96 0.51 7.90
C GLN A 447 -0.31 1.67 8.62
N VAL A 448 0.22 1.42 9.82
CA VAL A 448 0.88 2.44 10.65
C VAL A 448 2.05 3.06 9.88
N ARG A 449 2.84 2.25 9.17
CA ARG A 449 3.99 2.76 8.42
C ARG A 449 3.59 3.55 7.17
N ALA A 450 2.57 3.10 6.43
CA ALA A 450 2.04 3.83 5.28
C ALA A 450 1.46 5.19 5.71
N GLN A 451 0.73 5.21 6.82
CA GLN A 451 0.20 6.42 7.43
C GLN A 451 1.32 7.38 7.86
N ASN A 452 2.29 6.90 8.65
CA ASN A 452 3.42 7.71 9.11
C ASN A 452 4.20 8.31 7.93
N ARG A 453 4.45 7.53 6.87
CA ARG A 453 5.11 8.03 5.66
C ARG A 453 4.30 9.14 4.99
N LEU A 454 2.98 8.98 4.90
CA LEU A 454 2.11 10.00 4.33
C LEU A 454 2.14 11.28 5.16
N ASP A 455 2.08 11.16 6.48
CA ASP A 455 2.11 12.29 7.42
C ASP A 455 3.45 13.04 7.35
N GLU A 456 4.58 12.33 7.28
CA GLU A 456 5.92 12.93 7.08
C GLU A 456 6.02 13.71 5.76
N LEU A 457 5.46 13.17 4.67
CA LEU A 457 5.44 13.83 3.36
C LEU A 457 4.53 15.06 3.35
N LEU A 458 3.40 15.01 4.04
CA LEU A 458 2.50 16.15 4.19
C LEU A 458 3.15 17.27 5.03
N ALA A 459 3.81 16.92 6.13
CA ALA A 459 4.58 17.88 6.92
C ALA A 459 5.70 18.54 6.09
N THR A 460 6.43 17.75 5.31
CA THR A 460 7.46 18.26 4.39
C THR A 460 6.85 19.20 3.34
N ALA A 461 5.66 18.87 2.80
CA ALA A 461 4.96 19.74 1.86
C ALA A 461 4.58 21.09 2.49
N GLU A 462 4.13 21.10 3.75
CA GLU A 462 3.86 22.33 4.49
C GLU A 462 5.12 23.18 4.69
N GLU A 463 6.25 22.58 5.07
CA GLU A 463 7.53 23.27 5.17
C GLU A 463 7.95 23.93 3.83
N LEU A 464 7.77 23.22 2.71
CA LEU A 464 8.05 23.78 1.39
C LEU A 464 7.14 24.98 1.06
N THR A 465 5.87 24.98 1.49
CA THR A 465 5.00 26.16 1.30
C THR A 465 5.44 27.36 2.13
N ILE A 466 6.00 27.14 3.32
CA ILE A 466 6.57 28.20 4.15
C ILE A 466 7.80 28.80 3.46
N ILE A 467 8.68 27.94 2.93
CA ILE A 467 9.86 28.38 2.16
C ILE A 467 9.44 29.17 0.92
N GLU A 468 8.39 28.75 0.20
CA GLU A 468 7.83 29.48 -0.94
C GLU A 468 7.42 30.90 -0.57
N LYS A 469 6.71 31.06 0.57
CA LYS A 469 6.29 32.37 1.06
C LYS A 469 7.49 33.26 1.42
N ASN A 470 8.52 32.69 2.04
CA ASN A 470 9.75 33.41 2.39
C ASN A 470 10.51 33.86 1.15
N LEU A 471 10.65 33.01 0.13
CA LEU A 471 11.29 33.38 -1.14
C LEU A 471 10.53 34.49 -1.87
N LYS A 472 9.19 34.44 -1.88
CA LYS A 472 8.36 35.52 -2.44
C LYS A 472 8.57 36.83 -1.70
N SER A 473 8.66 36.81 -0.37
CA SER A 473 8.96 38.01 0.43
C SER A 473 10.33 38.58 0.07
N LEU A 474 11.37 37.75 0.05
CA LEU A 474 12.74 38.18 -0.29
C LEU A 474 12.81 38.78 -1.70
N ARG A 475 12.09 38.19 -2.66
CA ARG A 475 12.00 38.73 -4.03
C ARG A 475 11.36 40.12 -4.06
N ILE A 476 10.29 40.32 -3.30
CA ILE A 476 9.63 41.63 -3.17
C ILE A 476 10.60 42.63 -2.53
N ASP A 477 11.30 42.25 -1.47
CA ASP A 477 12.28 43.10 -0.78
C ASP A 477 13.41 43.54 -1.72
N ILE A 478 13.91 42.63 -2.56
CA ILE A 478 14.94 42.94 -3.57
C ILE A 478 14.41 43.84 -4.68
N GLN A 479 13.17 43.65 -5.10
CA GLN A 479 12.54 44.54 -6.09
C GLN A 479 12.31 45.95 -5.55
N ASN A 480 12.09 46.08 -4.25
CA ASN A 480 11.87 47.33 -3.54
C ASN A 480 13.16 48.03 -3.09
N LEU A 481 14.34 47.48 -3.39
CA LEU A 481 15.61 48.18 -3.15
C LEU A 481 15.63 49.49 -3.94
N HIS A 482 15.59 50.62 -3.23
CA HIS A 482 15.63 51.96 -3.80
C HIS A 482 16.71 52.81 -3.12
N VAL A 483 17.14 53.87 -3.80
CA VAL A 483 18.07 54.87 -3.24
C VAL A 483 17.39 55.49 -2.01
N SER A 484 18.08 55.52 -0.87
CA SER A 484 17.62 56.18 0.36
C SER A 484 17.86 57.67 0.34
#